data_AF-A0A9D5UP45-F1
#
_entry.id   AF-A0A9D5UP45-F1
#
_cell.length_a   1.000
_cell.length_b   1.000
_cell.length_c   1.000
_cell.angle_alpha   90.00
_cell.angle_beta   90.00
_cell.angle_gamma   90.00
#
_symmetry.space_group_name_H-M   'P 1'
#
loop_
_entity.id
_entity.type
_entity.pdbx_description
1 polymer ?
#
loop_
_entity_poly.entity_id
_entity_poly.type
_entity_poly.pdbx_seq_one_letter_code
_entity_poly.pdbx_strand_id
1 'polypeptide(L)' 'LYMRKKNKNDTLMVAEDRDDYLKDIEQMTFPGLLKESKKIEKMMREAAKELKFEEAARLRDRLTDCKERTIFVRGQG' A
#
# COMPACT_ATOMS: atom_id res chain seq x y z
N LEU A 1 27.67 -18.87 28.86
CA LEU A 1 26.36 -18.83 28.17
C LEU A 1 26.01 -17.38 27.87
N TYR A 2 26.36 -16.88 26.68
CA TYR A 2 25.98 -15.51 26.28
C TYR A 2 24.53 -15.53 25.77
N MET A 3 23.59 -14.99 26.56
CA MET A 3 22.24 -14.70 26.09
C MET A 3 22.24 -13.38 25.33
N ARG A 4 22.17 -13.46 24.00
CA ARG A 4 21.98 -12.31 23.11
C ARG A 4 20.57 -11.75 23.31
N LYS A 5 20.47 -10.58 23.92
CA LYS A 5 19.22 -9.81 24.10
C LYS A 5 18.68 -9.45 22.71
N LYS A 6 17.55 -10.05 22.29
CA LYS A 6 16.88 -9.70 21.03
C LYS A 6 16.28 -8.30 21.17
N ASN A 7 16.70 -7.37 20.31
CA ASN A 7 16.08 -6.06 20.16
C ASN A 7 14.63 -6.23 19.66
N LYS A 8 13.68 -5.55 20.32
CA LYS A 8 12.24 -5.55 19.99
C LYS A 8 11.88 -4.65 18.79
N ASN A 9 12.85 -4.26 17.97
CA ASN A 9 12.62 -3.41 16.80
C ASN A 9 12.73 -4.18 15.47
N ASP A 10 12.76 -5.52 15.54
CA ASP A 10 12.72 -6.43 14.38
C ASP A 10 11.29 -6.92 14.11
N THR A 11 10.29 -6.08 14.39
CA THR A 11 8.90 -6.35 14.00
C THR A 11 8.78 -6.08 12.50
N LEU A 12 9.11 -7.13 11.74
CA LEU A 12 8.48 -7.52 10.49
C LEU A 12 8.22 -6.36 9.54
N MET A 13 9.25 -6.03 8.77
CA MET A 13 9.03 -5.40 7.49
C MET A 13 8.12 -6.31 6.65
N VAL A 14 7.06 -5.71 6.12
CA VAL A 14 6.30 -6.13 4.94
C VAL A 14 5.24 -7.23 5.12
N ALA A 15 4.09 -6.85 5.66
CA ALA A 15 2.76 -7.13 5.09
C ALA A 15 1.72 -6.60 6.08
N GLU A 16 1.21 -5.37 5.89
CA GLU A 16 -0.13 -5.11 6.44
C GLU A 16 -1.10 -6.01 5.66
N ASP A 17 -2.08 -6.58 6.35
CA ASP A 17 -3.03 -7.50 5.75
C ASP A 17 -3.75 -6.81 4.59
N ARG A 18 -3.91 -7.51 3.46
CA ARG A 18 -4.56 -6.91 2.27
C ARG A 18 -5.94 -6.34 2.62
N ASP A 19 -6.62 -6.97 3.57
CA ASP A 19 -7.90 -6.53 4.13
C ASP A 19 -7.86 -5.16 4.81
N ASP A 20 -6.75 -4.78 5.46
CA ASP A 20 -6.63 -3.46 6.09
C ASP A 20 -6.54 -2.35 5.04
N TYR A 21 -5.81 -2.60 3.95
CA TYR A 21 -5.76 -1.66 2.82
C TYR A 21 -7.09 -1.47 2.13
N LEU A 22 -7.86 -2.55 1.97
CA LEU A 22 -9.17 -2.49 1.33
C LEU A 22 -10.15 -1.69 2.18
N LYS A 23 -10.19 -1.90 3.50
CA LYS A 23 -11.04 -1.11 4.42
C LYS A 23 -10.70 0.38 4.36
N ASP A 24 -9.41 0.73 4.32
CA ASP A 24 -8.98 2.12 4.18
C ASP A 24 -9.44 2.74 2.86
N ILE A 25 -9.28 2.01 1.75
CA ILE A 25 -9.71 2.45 0.41
C ILE A 25 -11.24 2.59 0.35
N GLU A 26 -11.99 1.70 0.99
CA GLU A 26 -13.46 1.75 0.99
C GLU A 26 -14.03 2.96 1.73
N GLN A 27 -13.35 3.41 2.78
CA GLN A 27 -13.78 4.56 3.60
C GLN A 27 -13.29 5.91 3.07
N MET A 28 -12.36 5.93 2.09
CA MET A 28 -11.86 7.18 1.52
C MET A 28 -12.87 7.87 0.61
N THR A 29 -12.93 9.19 0.73
CA THR A 29 -13.65 10.05 -0.22
C THR A 29 -12.92 10.11 -1.57
N PHE A 30 -13.61 10.46 -2.65
CA PHE A 30 -13.02 10.63 -3.99
C PHE A 30 -11.71 11.46 -4.00
N PRO A 31 -11.61 12.65 -3.38
CA PRO A 31 -10.35 13.39 -3.31
C PRO A 31 -9.27 12.67 -2.47
N GLY A 32 -9.66 11.86 -1.49
CA GLY A 32 -8.75 10.99 -0.73
C GLY A 32 -8.16 9.89 -1.60
N LEU A 33 -8.99 9.18 -2.37
CA LEU A 33 -8.57 8.14 -3.31
C LEU A 33 -7.60 8.66 -4.38
N LEU A 34 -7.84 9.86 -4.91
CA LEU A 34 -6.92 10.49 -5.87
C LEU A 34 -5.56 10.85 -5.25
N LYS A 35 -5.52 11.26 -3.98
CA LYS A 35 -4.26 11.52 -3.27
C LYS A 35 -3.52 10.22 -2.99
N GLU A 36 -4.24 9.21 -2.53
CA GLU A 36 -3.65 7.93 -2.14
C GLU A 36 -3.11 7.17 -3.36
N SER A 37 -3.84 7.13 -4.48
CA SER A 37 -3.34 6.55 -5.73
C SER A 37 -2.04 7.20 -6.20
N LYS A 38 -1.90 8.54 -6.10
CA LYS A 38 -0.65 9.24 -6.42
C LYS A 38 0.49 8.86 -5.48
N LYS A 39 0.21 8.70 -4.18
CA LYS A 39 1.20 8.29 -3.18
C LYS A 39 1.70 6.87 -3.45
N ILE A 40 0.79 5.92 -3.69
CA ILE A 40 1.11 4.53 -4.04
C ILE A 40 1.94 4.48 -5.32
N GLU A 41 1.58 5.24 -6.35
CA GLU A 41 2.34 5.27 -7.60
C GLU A 41 3.77 5.80 -7.40
N LYS A 42 3.95 6.82 -6.55
CA LYS A 42 5.28 7.33 -6.20
C LYS A 42 6.11 6.24 -5.50
N MET A 43 5.55 5.59 -4.47
CA MET A 43 6.23 4.51 -3.75
C MET A 43 6.58 3.34 -4.67
N MET A 44 5.69 2.98 -5.60
CA MET A 44 5.93 1.92 -6.58
C MET A 44 7.11 2.24 -7.48
N ARG A 45 7.22 3.50 -7.94
CA ARG A 45 8.36 3.95 -8.76
C ARG A 45 9.66 3.98 -7.94
N GLU A 46 9.61 4.35 -6.67
CA GLU A 46 10.77 4.30 -5.77
C GLU A 46 11.24 2.86 -5.55
N ALA A 47 10.33 1.93 -5.22
CA ALA A 47 10.61 0.51 -5.10
C ALA A 47 11.20 -0.08 -6.40
N ALA A 48 10.68 0.31 -7.57
CA ALA A 48 11.22 -0.12 -8.86
C ALA A 48 12.64 0.39 -9.11
N LYS A 49 12.96 1.64 -8.72
CA LYS A 49 14.32 2.19 -8.79
C LYS A 49 15.30 1.44 -7.89
N GLU A 50 14.83 1.00 -6.73
CA GLU A 50 15.61 0.20 -5.78
C GLU A 50 15.65 -1.30 -6.12
N LEU A 51 15.09 -1.72 -7.27
CA LEU A 51 14.98 -3.13 -7.70
C LEU A 51 14.18 -4.02 -6.72
N LYS A 52 13.31 -3.41 -5.91
CA LYS A 52 12.39 -4.09 -5.00
C LYS A 52 11.11 -4.50 -5.73
N PHE A 53 11.23 -5.48 -6.62
CA PHE A 53 10.11 -5.88 -7.50
C PHE A 53 8.90 -6.45 -6.76
N GLU A 54 9.12 -7.16 -5.66
CA GLU A 54 8.03 -7.71 -4.85
C GLU A 54 7.20 -6.61 -4.18
N GLU A 55 7.87 -5.57 -3.68
CA GLU A 55 7.22 -4.40 -3.10
C GLU A 55 6.51 -3.58 -4.18
N ALA A 56 7.14 -3.37 -5.33
CA ALA A 56 6.52 -2.71 -6.48
C ALA A 56 5.27 -3.47 -6.98
N ALA A 57 5.30 -4.81 -6.98
CA ALA A 57 4.14 -5.64 -7.34
C ALA A 57 2.98 -5.44 -6.36
N ARG A 58 3.23 -5.50 -5.04
CA ARG A 58 2.21 -5.22 -4.02
C ARG A 58 1.61 -3.82 -4.16
N LEU A 59 2.46 -2.81 -4.39
CA LEU A 59 2.02 -1.43 -4.58
C LEU A 59 1.19 -1.27 -5.86
N ARG A 60 1.52 -2.01 -6.92
CA ARG A 60 0.74 -2.04 -8.16
C ARG A 60 -0.64 -2.64 -7.95
N ASP A 61 -0.75 -3.73 -7.20
CA ASP A 61 -2.05 -4.35 -6.89
C ASP A 61 -2.92 -3.40 -6.05
N ARG A 62 -2.34 -2.75 -5.03
CA ARG A 62 -3.03 -1.72 -4.24
C ARG A 62 -3.47 -0.50 -5.07
N LEU A 63 -2.65 -0.10 -6.05
CA LEU A 63 -3.00 0.99 -6.96
C LEU A 63 -4.19 0.63 -7.85
N THR A 64 -4.29 -0.63 -8.30
CA THR A 64 -5.43 -1.15 -9.04
C THR A 64 -6.70 -1.05 -8.21
N ASP A 65 -6.69 -1.59 -6.98
CA ASP A 65 -7.85 -1.59 -6.07
C ASP A 65 -8.34 -0.14 -5.80
N CYS A 66 -7.40 0.80 -5.59
CA CYS A 66 -7.71 2.21 -5.38
C CYS A 66 -8.32 2.89 -6.63
N LYS A 67 -7.81 2.57 -7.84
CA LYS A 67 -8.34 3.08 -9.10
C LYS A 67 -9.72 2.52 -9.41
N GLU A 68 -9.94 1.24 -9.18
CA GLU A 68 -11.26 0.61 -9.33
C GLU A 68 -12.29 1.27 -8.42
N ARG A 69 -11.94 1.50 -7.14
CA ARG A 69 -12.81 2.25 -6.22
C ARG A 69 -13.08 3.66 -6.70
N THR A 70 -12.07 4.34 -7.23
CA THR A 70 -12.22 5.71 -7.77
C THR A 70 -13.19 5.74 -8.95
N ILE A 71 -13.10 4.77 -9.86
CA ILE A 71 -14.02 4.63 -11.00
C ILE A 71 -15.43 4.33 -10.51
N PHE A 72 -15.57 3.40 -9.56
CA PHE A 72 -16.86 3.05 -8.96
C PHE A 72 -17.56 4.26 -8.32
N VAL A 73 -16.85 5.01 -7.47
CA VAL A 73 -17.40 6.21 -6.82
C VAL A 73 -17.75 7.30 -7.83
N ARG A 74 -16.93 7.48 -8.88
CA ARG A 74 -17.18 8.46 -9.95
C ARG A 74 -18.40 8.09 -10.81
N GLY A 75 -18.68 6.81 -11.00
CA GLY A 75 -19.82 6.32 -11.79
C GLY A 75 -21.16 6.32 -11.06
N GLN A 76 -21.18 6.60 -9.75
CA GLN A 76 -22.40 6.74 -8.95
C GLN A 76 -22.87 8.20 -8.76
N GLY A 77 -22.26 9.14 -9.48
CA GLY A 77 -22.62 10.57 -9.46
C GLY A 77 -23.40 10.99 -10.69
#